data_AF-A0A8B3S275-F1
#
_entry.id   AF-A0A8B3S275-F1
#
_cell.length_a   1.000
_cell.length_b   1.000
_cell.length_c   1.000
_cell.angle_alpha   90.00
_cell.angle_beta   90.00
_cell.angle_gamma   90.00
#
_symmetry.space_group_name_H-M   'P 1'
#
loop_
_entity.id
_entity.type
_entity.pdbx_description
1 polymer ?
#
loop_
_entity_poly.entity_id
_entity_poly.type
_entity_poly.pdbx_seq_one_letter_code
_entity_poly.pdbx_strand_id
1 'polypeptide(L)'
;MNKKMITTTAIAGILLLLLAVLPASAAIQATSVEIRGTVYNESAPVFSWDANDFAGFWYDLKKNMKSETLEITDAGVIAGLGDRTIDEDELTYTAERKLKEYKVSSSGNGNVTDGLDSTGTSVTDGTHYAVVGWQAEKYIALNGNAKKLVKQVLEQGSTDTKTLTIGETWDIGDGWTLMAQSIDAKASPRQAWLVLSKDGVKLDDKVIKDSEVFTKCL
;
A
#
# COMPACT_ATOMS: atom_id res chain seq x y z
N MET A 1 -73.91 -42.33 -7.91
CA MET A 1 -74.61 -41.65 -9.01
C MET A 1 -74.43 -40.15 -8.83
N ASN A 2 -73.95 -39.47 -9.88
CA ASN A 2 -73.57 -38.05 -9.93
C ASN A 2 -74.61 -37.07 -9.34
N LYS A 3 -74.14 -36.03 -8.65
CA LYS A 3 -74.18 -34.63 -9.13
C LYS A 3 -73.52 -33.66 -8.13
N LYS A 4 -72.70 -32.76 -8.68
CA LYS A 4 -72.05 -31.60 -8.03
C LYS A 4 -73.04 -30.43 -7.91
N MET A 5 -72.88 -29.58 -6.87
CA MET A 5 -72.73 -28.10 -6.90
C MET A 5 -73.10 -27.48 -5.54
N ILE A 6 -72.15 -26.92 -4.78
CA ILE A 6 -71.75 -25.49 -4.63
C ILE A 6 -72.81 -24.60 -3.98
N THR A 7 -72.47 -23.97 -2.84
CA THR A 7 -72.76 -22.57 -2.39
C THR A 7 -72.46 -22.45 -0.88
N THR A 8 -71.98 -21.38 -0.22
CA THR A 8 -71.55 -20.01 -0.56
C THR A 8 -70.95 -19.37 0.72
N THR A 9 -69.83 -18.65 0.56
CA THR A 9 -69.22 -17.53 1.35
C THR A 9 -69.34 -17.40 2.88
N ALA A 10 -68.21 -17.02 3.52
CA ALA A 10 -68.09 -15.73 4.21
C ALA A 10 -66.64 -15.36 4.63
N ILE A 11 -66.19 -14.21 4.11
CA ILE A 11 -65.49 -13.11 4.80
C ILE A 11 -64.07 -13.35 5.35
N ALA A 12 -63.09 -12.80 4.65
CA ALA A 12 -61.90 -12.14 5.22
C ALA A 12 -61.43 -11.12 4.18
N GLY A 13 -61.63 -9.82 4.40
CA GLY A 13 -60.70 -9.02 5.20
C GLY A 13 -59.75 -8.29 4.24
N ILE A 14 -60.22 -7.18 3.66
CA ILE A 14 -59.39 -6.27 2.85
C ILE A 14 -58.38 -5.63 3.80
N LEU A 15 -57.13 -6.09 3.76
CA LEU A 15 -55.99 -5.34 4.27
C LEU A 15 -55.29 -4.72 3.07
N LEU A 16 -55.55 -3.43 2.86
CA LEU A 16 -54.91 -2.60 1.86
C LEU A 16 -53.44 -2.40 2.27
N LEU A 17 -52.54 -3.26 1.80
CA LEU A 17 -51.10 -3.03 1.89
C LEU A 17 -50.73 -1.95 0.87
N LEU A 18 -50.63 -0.69 1.32
CA LEU A 18 -49.92 0.33 0.56
C LEU A 18 -48.43 -0.03 0.54
N LEU A 19 -47.99 -0.64 -0.56
CA LEU A 19 -46.57 -0.70 -0.93
C LEU A 19 -46.14 0.72 -1.30
N ALA A 20 -45.55 1.44 -0.35
CA ALA A 20 -44.77 2.63 -0.67
C ALA A 20 -43.52 2.16 -1.44
N VAL A 21 -43.59 2.23 -2.77
CA VAL A 21 -42.41 2.07 -3.62
C VAL A 21 -41.54 3.30 -3.40
N LEU A 22 -40.59 3.20 -2.47
CA LEU A 22 -39.53 4.19 -2.36
C LEU A 22 -38.70 4.08 -3.65
N PRO A 23 -38.41 5.18 -4.35
CA PRO A 23 -37.44 5.13 -5.44
C PRO A 23 -36.10 4.71 -4.84
N ALA A 24 -35.59 3.56 -5.29
CA ALA A 24 -34.21 3.18 -5.04
C ALA A 24 -33.34 4.23 -5.76
N SER A 25 -32.83 5.21 -5.02
CA SER A 25 -31.76 6.06 -5.53
C SER A 25 -30.55 5.17 -5.77
N ALA A 26 -30.36 4.75 -7.02
CA ALA A 26 -29.11 4.13 -7.44
C ALA A 26 -28.01 5.18 -7.23
N ALA A 27 -27.17 4.97 -6.22
CA ALA A 27 -25.94 5.72 -6.12
C ALA A 27 -25.14 5.41 -7.39
N ILE A 28 -24.91 6.42 -8.23
CA ILE A 28 -23.94 6.32 -9.33
C ILE A 28 -22.58 6.27 -8.64
N GLN A 29 -22.10 5.07 -8.37
CA GLN A 29 -20.73 4.87 -7.94
C GLN A 29 -19.86 5.00 -9.19
N ALA A 30 -19.01 6.04 -9.22
CA ALA A 30 -18.01 6.15 -10.26
C ALA A 30 -17.14 4.89 -10.25
N THR A 31 -17.13 4.14 -11.36
CA THR A 31 -16.35 2.89 -11.49
C THR A 31 -14.87 3.17 -11.69
N SER A 32 -14.51 4.42 -11.98
CA SER A 32 -13.14 4.92 -12.13
C SER A 32 -13.10 6.41 -11.81
N VAL A 33 -12.02 6.85 -11.17
CA VAL A 33 -11.72 8.27 -10.92
C VAL A 33 -10.54 8.64 -11.80
N GLU A 34 -10.64 9.78 -12.48
CA GLU A 34 -9.52 10.34 -13.25
C GLU A 34 -8.79 11.40 -12.42
N ILE A 35 -7.48 11.24 -12.30
CA ILE A 35 -6.59 12.24 -11.69
C ILE A 35 -5.75 12.82 -12.83
N ARG A 36 -5.74 14.15 -12.94
CA ARG A 36 -5.07 14.87 -14.03
C ARG A 36 -3.83 15.59 -13.52
N GLY A 37 -2.83 15.70 -14.39
CA GLY A 37 -1.72 16.61 -14.20
C GLY A 37 -2.03 18.01 -14.74
N THR A 38 -1.06 18.89 -14.57
CA THR A 38 -1.10 20.26 -15.05
C THR A 38 -1.14 20.26 -16.57
N VAL A 39 -1.97 21.13 -17.13
CA VAL A 39 -2.10 21.29 -18.58
C VAL A 39 -0.86 22.00 -19.10
N TYR A 40 -0.20 21.39 -20.09
CA TYR A 40 0.86 22.04 -20.84
C TYR A 40 0.36 22.61 -22.16
N ASN A 41 0.95 23.73 -22.56
CA ASN A 41 0.74 24.38 -23.84
C ASN A 41 2.08 24.56 -24.56
N GLU A 42 2.02 24.78 -25.86
CA GLU A 42 3.18 24.94 -26.78
C GLU A 42 4.06 26.17 -26.48
N SER A 43 3.74 26.96 -25.45
CA SER A 43 4.53 28.11 -25.02
C SER A 43 5.50 27.79 -23.86
N ALA A 44 5.46 26.56 -23.34
CA ALA A 44 6.30 26.13 -22.23
C ALA A 44 7.64 25.55 -22.72
N PRO A 45 8.76 25.90 -22.06
CA PRO A 45 10.09 25.46 -22.50
C PRO A 45 10.43 24.00 -22.13
N VAL A 46 9.66 23.35 -21.26
CA VAL A 46 9.91 21.99 -20.75
C VAL A 46 8.58 21.28 -20.57
N PHE A 47 8.45 20.06 -21.10
CA PHE A 47 7.27 19.21 -20.98
C PHE A 47 7.58 18.06 -20.03
N SER A 48 7.49 18.33 -18.73
CA SER A 48 7.78 17.35 -17.69
C SER A 48 6.73 17.42 -16.60
N TRP A 49 6.36 16.26 -16.07
CA TRP A 49 5.48 16.12 -14.92
C TRP A 49 6.19 15.32 -13.84
N ASP A 50 6.02 15.76 -12.60
CA ASP A 50 6.35 15.01 -11.40
C ASP A 50 5.22 15.15 -10.36
N ALA A 51 5.42 14.66 -9.14
CA ALA A 51 4.36 14.71 -8.13
C ALA A 51 3.89 16.14 -7.74
N ASN A 52 4.63 17.20 -8.10
CA ASN A 52 4.23 18.59 -7.85
C ASN A 52 3.12 19.08 -8.77
N ASP A 53 3.10 18.61 -10.02
CA ASP A 53 2.21 19.09 -11.08
C ASP A 53 1.36 17.96 -11.67
N PHE A 54 1.60 16.70 -11.29
CA PHE A 54 0.72 15.57 -11.50
C PHE A 54 0.41 14.83 -10.20
N ALA A 55 -0.75 15.16 -9.62
CA ALA A 55 -1.21 14.62 -8.35
C ALA A 55 -1.48 13.10 -8.33
N GLY A 56 -1.41 12.44 -9.49
CA GLY A 56 -1.47 10.99 -9.57
C GLY A 56 -0.20 10.32 -9.06
N PHE A 57 0.97 10.94 -9.26
CA PHE A 57 2.23 10.35 -8.84
C PHE A 57 2.39 10.28 -7.33
N TRP A 58 3.12 9.25 -6.89
CA TRP A 58 3.35 9.02 -5.47
C TRP A 58 4.12 10.18 -4.82
N TYR A 59 3.62 10.64 -3.67
CA TYR A 59 4.22 11.70 -2.88
C TYR A 59 4.12 11.44 -1.37
N ASP A 60 5.24 11.47 -0.65
CA ASP A 60 5.29 11.47 0.82
C ASP A 60 5.38 12.92 1.31
N LEU A 61 4.24 13.49 1.74
CA LEU A 61 4.16 14.87 2.24
C LEU A 61 5.10 15.14 3.42
N LYS A 62 5.30 14.16 4.31
CA LYS A 62 6.09 14.36 5.54
C LYS A 62 7.58 14.48 5.24
N LYS A 63 8.04 13.79 4.20
CA LYS A 63 9.45 13.76 3.80
C LYS A 63 9.72 14.57 2.54
N ASN A 64 8.69 15.20 1.95
CA ASN A 64 8.76 15.87 0.66
C ASN A 64 9.42 14.99 -0.41
N MET A 65 8.97 13.73 -0.51
CA MET A 65 9.60 12.70 -1.33
C MET A 65 8.69 12.30 -2.50
N LYS A 66 9.26 12.23 -3.69
CA LYS A 66 8.64 11.79 -4.95
C LYS A 66 9.66 10.99 -5.76
N SER A 67 9.19 10.13 -6.65
CA SER A 67 10.05 9.20 -7.40
C SER A 67 9.76 9.12 -8.88
N GLU A 68 8.63 9.66 -9.32
CA GLU A 68 8.14 9.50 -10.69
C GLU A 68 8.29 10.80 -11.47
N THR A 69 8.73 10.68 -12.72
CA THR A 69 8.68 11.74 -13.72
C THR A 69 8.14 11.19 -15.03
N LEU A 70 7.41 12.03 -15.77
CA LEU A 70 7.02 11.79 -17.16
C LEU A 70 7.49 12.98 -17.98
N GLU A 71 8.28 12.74 -19.01
CA GLU A 71 8.92 13.80 -19.78
C GLU A 71 8.74 13.57 -21.29
N ILE A 72 8.45 14.65 -22.01
CA ILE A 72 8.53 14.70 -23.47
C ILE A 72 9.75 15.56 -23.81
N THR A 73 10.67 15.00 -24.60
CA THR A 73 11.91 15.65 -25.03
C THR A 73 11.92 16.06 -26.51
N ASP A 74 10.87 15.67 -27.25
CA ASP A 74 10.73 15.92 -28.68
C ASP A 74 10.77 17.41 -29.03
N ALA A 75 11.80 17.82 -29.77
CA ALA A 75 12.00 19.22 -30.12
C ALA A 75 10.91 19.78 -31.07
N GLY A 76 10.31 18.96 -31.94
CA GLY A 76 9.25 19.37 -32.84
C GLY A 76 7.96 19.71 -32.09
N VAL A 77 7.65 18.91 -31.07
CA VAL A 77 6.54 19.13 -30.14
C VAL A 77 6.82 20.32 -29.22
N ILE A 78 8.00 20.37 -28.59
CA ILE A 78 8.35 21.40 -27.59
C ILE A 78 8.48 22.78 -28.24
N ALA A 79 9.01 22.87 -29.47
CA ALA A 79 9.19 24.14 -30.17
C ALA A 79 7.86 24.75 -30.67
N GLY A 80 6.72 24.10 -30.44
CA GLY A 80 5.41 24.62 -30.82
C GLY A 80 5.25 24.78 -32.34
N LEU A 81 5.90 23.91 -33.12
CA LEU A 81 5.87 23.96 -34.58
C LEU A 81 4.57 23.36 -35.17
N GLY A 82 3.56 23.13 -34.33
CA GLY A 82 2.31 22.46 -34.70
C GLY A 82 2.44 20.94 -34.83
N ASP A 83 3.59 20.37 -34.47
CA ASP A 83 3.76 18.92 -34.40
C ASP A 83 3.01 18.36 -33.18
N ARG A 84 2.27 17.28 -33.40
CA ARG A 84 1.48 16.59 -32.39
C ARG A 84 1.82 15.10 -32.33
N THR A 85 2.92 14.72 -32.97
CA THR A 85 3.51 13.39 -32.95
C THR A 85 4.73 13.45 -32.06
N ILE A 86 4.84 12.52 -31.11
CA ILE A 86 6.06 12.35 -30.33
C ILE A 86 6.85 11.25 -31.03
N ASP A 87 8.08 11.55 -31.41
CA ASP A 87 8.97 10.58 -32.04
C ASP A 87 9.37 9.44 -31.08
N GLU A 88 9.92 8.37 -31.63
CA GLU A 88 10.41 7.22 -30.86
C GLU A 88 11.46 7.68 -29.84
N ASP A 89 11.42 7.09 -28.63
CA ASP A 89 12.29 7.41 -27.49
C ASP A 89 12.18 8.84 -26.91
N GLU A 90 11.28 9.70 -27.42
CA GLU A 90 11.08 11.08 -26.94
C GLU A 90 9.96 11.24 -25.90
N LEU A 91 9.39 10.14 -25.41
CA LEU A 91 8.48 10.08 -24.25
C LEU A 91 9.04 9.14 -23.19
N THR A 92 9.50 9.71 -22.08
CA THR A 92 10.17 8.95 -21.01
C THR A 92 9.37 8.99 -19.72
N TYR A 93 8.99 7.82 -19.21
CA TYR A 93 8.55 7.65 -17.82
C TYR A 93 9.70 7.09 -16.98
N THR A 94 10.09 7.82 -15.93
CA THR A 94 11.16 7.42 -15.01
C THR A 94 10.58 7.18 -13.62
N ALA A 95 10.94 6.05 -13.02
CA ALA A 95 10.68 5.76 -11.62
C ALA A 95 12.00 5.46 -10.89
N GLU A 96 12.37 6.35 -9.98
CA GLU A 96 13.62 6.25 -9.23
C GLU A 96 13.36 5.84 -7.78
N ARG A 97 14.18 4.92 -7.27
CA ARG A 97 14.16 4.64 -5.83
C ARG A 97 14.56 5.87 -5.03
N LYS A 98 13.85 6.13 -3.94
CA LYS A 98 14.22 7.10 -2.91
C LYS A 98 14.43 6.38 -1.59
N LEU A 99 15.47 6.79 -0.85
CA LEU A 99 15.81 6.17 0.43
C LEU A 99 14.94 6.77 1.54
N LYS A 100 14.34 5.89 2.33
CA LYS A 100 13.54 6.26 3.48
C LYS A 100 14.06 5.51 4.71
N GLU A 101 14.30 6.26 5.77
CA GLU A 101 14.73 5.70 7.05
C GLU A 101 13.60 4.87 7.69
N TYR A 102 13.94 3.72 8.26
CA TYR A 102 12.99 2.92 9.02
C TYR A 102 12.52 3.67 10.26
N LYS A 103 11.26 3.44 10.65
CA LYS A 103 10.71 4.02 11.88
C LYS A 103 11.49 3.60 13.11
N VAL A 104 11.83 2.31 13.23
CA VAL A 104 12.62 1.76 14.35
C VAL A 104 14.01 2.41 14.48
N SER A 105 14.63 2.80 13.35
CA SER A 105 15.91 3.52 13.35
C SER A 105 15.72 4.96 13.80
N SER A 106 14.71 5.65 13.26
CA SER A 106 14.45 7.06 13.57
C SER A 106 13.98 7.33 15.01
N SER A 107 13.40 6.34 15.70
CA SER A 107 12.83 6.50 17.05
C SER A 107 13.62 5.85 18.18
N GLY A 108 14.55 4.94 17.87
CA GLY A 108 15.20 4.12 18.92
C GLY A 108 16.57 3.56 18.58
N ASN A 109 17.27 4.10 17.56
CA ASN A 109 18.56 3.59 17.08
C ASN A 109 18.55 2.08 16.71
N GLY A 110 17.39 1.52 16.36
CA GLY A 110 17.32 0.13 15.93
C GLY A 110 17.82 -0.03 14.49
N ASN A 111 18.65 -1.04 14.26
CA ASN A 111 19.08 -1.43 12.92
C ASN A 111 18.22 -2.58 12.39
N VAL A 112 18.09 -2.64 11.06
CA VAL A 112 17.40 -3.70 10.35
C VAL A 112 18.43 -4.51 9.58
N THR A 113 18.45 -5.81 9.84
CA THR A 113 19.32 -6.74 9.13
C THR A 113 19.08 -6.71 7.62
N ASP A 114 20.15 -6.68 6.83
CA ASP A 114 20.13 -6.58 5.36
C ASP A 114 19.43 -5.32 4.83
N GLY A 115 19.30 -4.29 5.68
CA GLY A 115 18.82 -2.98 5.29
C GLY A 115 19.83 -2.19 4.45
N LEU A 116 19.45 -0.97 4.09
CA LEU A 116 20.31 -0.02 3.40
C LEU A 116 20.94 0.96 4.39
N ASP A 117 22.15 1.42 4.11
CA ASP A 117 22.70 2.62 4.74
C ASP A 117 22.10 3.90 4.12
N SER A 118 22.53 5.06 4.60
CA SER A 118 22.07 6.37 4.11
C SER A 118 22.50 6.69 2.67
N THR A 119 23.43 5.92 2.10
CA THR A 119 23.86 6.00 0.69
C THR A 119 23.06 5.05 -0.20
N GLY A 120 22.27 4.17 0.40
CA GLY A 120 21.44 3.19 -0.29
C GLY A 120 22.18 1.92 -0.65
N THR A 121 23.29 1.65 0.03
CA THR A 121 24.08 0.41 -0.07
C THR A 121 23.56 -0.60 0.93
N SER A 122 23.38 -1.86 0.51
CA SER A 122 23.01 -2.94 1.41
C SER A 122 24.13 -3.22 2.41
N VAL A 123 23.78 -3.25 3.69
CA VAL A 123 24.69 -3.50 4.81
C VAL A 123 24.04 -4.46 5.80
N THR A 124 24.84 -5.12 6.62
CA THR A 124 24.32 -6.05 7.63
C THR A 124 23.37 -5.35 8.60
N ASP A 125 23.68 -4.12 9.03
CA ASP A 125 22.88 -3.36 10.01
C ASP A 125 22.40 -2.03 9.42
N GLY A 126 21.39 -2.09 8.56
CA GLY A 126 20.88 -0.94 7.83
C GLY A 126 19.90 -0.09 8.65
N THR A 127 19.71 1.15 8.20
CA THR A 127 18.75 2.10 8.79
C THR A 127 17.71 2.58 7.79
N HIS A 128 17.86 2.22 6.51
CA HIS A 128 17.02 2.68 5.42
C HIS A 128 16.46 1.51 4.60
N TYR A 129 15.34 1.78 3.95
CA TYR A 129 14.79 1.01 2.84
C TYR A 129 14.59 1.92 1.63
N ALA A 130 14.27 1.33 0.49
CA ALA A 130 14.05 2.08 -0.75
C ALA A 130 12.57 2.04 -1.13
N VAL A 131 11.99 3.22 -1.38
CA VAL A 131 10.61 3.39 -1.85
C VAL A 131 10.62 3.79 -3.32
N VAL A 132 9.67 3.28 -4.09
CA VAL A 132 9.48 3.61 -5.51
C VAL A 132 7.98 3.80 -5.74
N GLY A 133 7.58 4.97 -6.21
CA GLY A 133 6.33 5.16 -6.93
C GLY A 133 6.45 4.49 -8.30
N TRP A 134 5.54 3.56 -8.60
CA TRP A 134 5.48 2.86 -9.87
C TRP A 134 4.04 2.85 -10.36
N GLN A 135 3.81 3.46 -11.51
CA GLN A 135 2.48 3.67 -12.08
C GLN A 135 1.51 4.27 -11.06
N ALA A 136 1.90 5.38 -10.42
CA ALA A 136 1.10 6.11 -9.43
C ALA A 136 0.81 5.34 -8.11
N GLU A 137 1.43 4.18 -7.90
CA GLU A 137 1.29 3.40 -6.66
C GLU A 137 2.62 3.29 -5.90
N LYS A 138 2.55 3.25 -4.56
CA LYS A 138 3.73 3.11 -3.70
C LYS A 138 4.18 1.65 -3.62
N TYR A 139 5.45 1.40 -3.91
CA TYR A 139 6.14 0.13 -3.72
C TYR A 139 7.43 0.27 -2.92
N ILE A 140 7.92 -0.85 -2.41
CA ILE A 140 9.23 -0.99 -1.78
C ILE A 140 10.16 -1.71 -2.75
N ALA A 141 11.33 -1.15 -3.01
CA ALA A 141 12.40 -1.81 -3.75
C ALA A 141 13.13 -2.77 -2.81
N LEU A 142 12.88 -4.08 -2.99
CA LEU A 142 13.42 -5.14 -2.15
C LEU A 142 14.95 -5.11 -2.20
N ASN A 143 15.58 -5.04 -1.03
CA ASN A 143 17.04 -4.87 -0.86
C ASN A 143 17.62 -3.72 -1.70
N GLY A 144 16.84 -2.65 -1.92
CA GLY A 144 17.26 -1.49 -2.71
C GLY A 144 17.19 -1.68 -4.23
N ASN A 145 16.75 -2.82 -4.74
CA ASN A 145 16.67 -3.08 -6.17
C ASN A 145 15.33 -2.63 -6.76
N ALA A 146 15.34 -1.51 -7.51
CA ALA A 146 14.14 -0.94 -8.13
C ALA A 146 13.48 -1.85 -9.19
N LYS A 147 14.15 -2.92 -9.64
CA LYS A 147 13.58 -3.94 -10.54
C LYS A 147 12.82 -5.04 -9.78
N LYS A 148 12.84 -5.03 -8.45
CA LYS A 148 12.16 -5.99 -7.57
C LYS A 148 11.28 -5.22 -6.60
N LEU A 149 10.03 -5.02 -6.98
CA LEU A 149 9.06 -4.23 -6.22
C LEU A 149 8.14 -5.14 -5.40
N VAL A 150 7.91 -4.77 -4.14
CA VAL A 150 6.98 -5.45 -3.23
C VAL A 150 6.05 -4.44 -2.56
N LYS A 151 4.86 -4.89 -2.14
CA LYS A 151 3.92 -4.05 -1.39
C LYS A 151 4.36 -3.94 0.07
N GLN A 152 4.29 -2.72 0.60
CA GLN A 152 4.42 -2.51 2.04
C GLN A 152 3.14 -3.00 2.73
N VAL A 153 3.26 -3.98 3.64
CA VAL A 153 2.13 -4.51 4.40
C VAL A 153 1.80 -3.62 5.59
N LEU A 154 2.80 -3.32 6.41
CA LEU A 154 2.66 -2.51 7.62
C LEU A 154 3.93 -1.71 7.88
N GLU A 155 3.77 -0.48 8.36
CA GLU A 155 4.82 0.32 8.98
C GLU A 155 4.20 1.01 10.20
N GLN A 156 4.62 0.60 11.40
CA GLN A 156 4.15 1.21 12.63
C GLN A 156 4.80 2.58 12.85
N GLY A 157 4.03 3.55 13.32
CA GLY A 157 4.53 4.82 13.81
C GLY A 157 5.40 4.67 15.06
N SER A 158 6.15 5.72 15.40
CA SER A 158 7.06 5.72 16.55
C SER A 158 6.37 5.58 17.91
N THR A 159 5.05 5.80 17.96
CA THR A 159 4.22 5.68 19.16
C THR A 159 3.30 4.46 19.13
N ASP A 160 3.27 3.74 18.00
CA ASP A 160 2.40 2.59 17.83
C ASP A 160 2.97 1.41 18.59
N THR A 161 2.12 0.72 19.36
CA THR A 161 2.52 -0.45 20.13
C THR A 161 1.52 -1.56 19.90
N LYS A 162 2.03 -2.79 19.76
CA LYS A 162 1.21 -4.01 19.75
C LYS A 162 1.66 -4.87 20.93
N THR A 163 0.77 -5.05 21.89
CA THR A 163 0.96 -6.03 22.97
C THR A 163 0.53 -7.40 22.46
N LEU A 164 1.38 -8.40 22.69
CA LEU A 164 1.12 -9.81 22.41
C LEU A 164 1.23 -10.60 23.72
N THR A 165 0.22 -11.41 24.00
CA THR A 165 0.27 -12.41 25.08
C THR A 165 0.71 -13.77 24.55
N ILE A 166 1.14 -14.69 25.43
CA ILE A 166 1.59 -16.02 25.02
C ILE A 166 0.44 -16.76 24.30
N GLY A 167 0.72 -17.27 23.10
CA GLY A 167 -0.24 -17.92 22.21
C GLY A 167 -1.08 -16.96 21.37
N GLU A 168 -1.00 -15.65 21.61
CA GLU A 168 -1.67 -14.65 20.77
C GLU A 168 -0.96 -14.53 19.42
N THR A 169 -1.76 -14.50 18.37
CA THR A 169 -1.33 -14.25 17.00
C THR A 169 -1.77 -12.86 16.57
N TRP A 170 -0.83 -12.03 16.16
CA TRP A 170 -1.11 -10.76 15.50
C TRP A 170 -1.22 -10.98 13.99
N ASP A 171 -2.40 -10.68 13.44
CA ASP A 171 -2.59 -10.51 12.01
C ASP A 171 -2.02 -9.15 11.58
N ILE A 172 -0.92 -9.18 10.84
CA ILE A 172 -0.23 -8.01 10.30
C ILE A 172 -0.93 -7.49 9.04
N GLY A 173 -1.73 -8.34 8.38
CA GLY A 173 -2.37 -8.07 7.11
C GLY A 173 -1.71 -8.81 5.94
N ASP A 174 -2.43 -8.91 4.82
CA ASP A 174 -2.01 -9.66 3.64
C ASP A 174 -1.55 -11.08 4.01
N GLY A 175 -2.24 -11.78 4.92
CA GLY A 175 -1.90 -13.15 5.33
C GLY A 175 -0.62 -13.31 6.16
N TRP A 176 0.08 -12.22 6.47
CA TRP A 176 1.23 -12.25 7.37
C TRP A 176 0.78 -12.27 8.83
N THR A 177 1.38 -13.15 9.64
CA THR A 177 1.09 -13.22 11.06
C THR A 177 2.35 -13.35 11.91
N LEU A 178 2.32 -12.77 13.12
CA LEU A 178 3.36 -12.89 14.12
C LEU A 178 2.77 -13.38 15.44
N MET A 179 3.27 -14.50 15.95
CA MET A 179 2.79 -15.11 17.20
C MET A 179 3.86 -15.06 18.29
N ALA A 180 3.46 -14.73 19.52
CA ALA A 180 4.30 -14.91 20.70
C ALA A 180 4.13 -16.35 21.23
N GLN A 181 5.03 -17.25 20.81
CA GLN A 181 4.94 -18.68 21.15
C GLN A 181 5.21 -18.94 22.64
N SER A 182 6.18 -18.24 23.22
CA SER A 182 6.50 -18.29 24.65
C SER A 182 7.23 -17.03 25.11
N ILE A 183 7.19 -16.75 26.42
CA ILE A 183 7.91 -15.64 27.05
C ILE A 183 8.57 -16.16 28.32
N ASP A 184 9.89 -15.96 28.44
CA ASP A 184 10.63 -16.17 29.67
C ASP A 184 10.92 -14.84 30.35
N ALA A 185 10.05 -14.47 31.30
CA ALA A 185 10.18 -13.26 32.09
C ALA A 185 11.22 -13.37 33.22
N LYS A 186 11.74 -14.58 33.51
CA LYS A 186 12.74 -14.83 34.56
C LYS A 186 14.17 -14.87 34.01
N ALA A 187 14.34 -15.11 32.71
CA ALA A 187 15.64 -14.96 32.04
C ALA A 187 16.21 -13.54 32.22
N SER A 188 17.55 -13.45 32.23
CA SER A 188 18.27 -12.17 32.28
C SER A 188 19.28 -12.12 31.12
N PRO A 189 19.03 -11.34 30.06
CA PRO A 189 17.82 -10.52 29.83
C PRO A 189 16.56 -11.37 29.55
N ARG A 190 15.37 -10.77 29.71
CA ARG A 190 14.08 -11.40 29.40
C ARG A 190 14.03 -11.83 27.94
N GLN A 191 13.31 -12.91 27.66
CA GLN A 191 13.27 -13.50 26.31
C GLN A 191 11.84 -13.76 25.85
N ALA A 192 11.62 -13.67 24.54
CA ALA A 192 10.38 -14.05 23.88
C ALA A 192 10.69 -14.89 22.63
N TRP A 193 9.96 -15.98 22.44
CA TRP A 193 10.02 -16.77 21.20
C TRP A 193 8.90 -16.32 20.27
N LEU A 194 9.29 -15.74 19.13
CA LEU A 194 8.38 -15.27 18.10
C LEU A 194 8.36 -16.22 16.90
N VAL A 195 7.19 -16.38 16.28
CA VAL A 195 6.98 -17.17 15.07
C VAL A 195 6.32 -16.31 14.00
N LEU A 196 6.98 -16.19 12.85
CA LEU A 196 6.48 -15.48 11.67
C LEU A 196 5.90 -16.49 10.67
N SER A 197 4.68 -16.23 10.20
CA SER A 197 4.00 -17.08 9.21
C SER A 197 3.38 -16.26 8.06
N LYS A 198 3.17 -16.91 6.92
CA LYS A 198 2.41 -16.40 5.78
C LYS A 198 1.37 -17.43 5.38
N ASP A 199 0.11 -17.03 5.32
CA ASP A 199 -1.02 -17.88 4.92
C ASP A 199 -1.09 -19.18 5.75
N GLY A 200 -0.79 -19.07 7.05
CA GLY A 200 -0.77 -20.20 7.99
C GLY A 200 0.48 -21.09 7.93
N VAL A 201 1.41 -20.84 7.00
CA VAL A 201 2.68 -21.57 6.89
C VAL A 201 3.77 -20.82 7.64
N LYS A 202 4.40 -21.50 8.62
CA LYS A 202 5.56 -20.97 9.34
C LYS A 202 6.72 -20.72 8.37
N LEU A 203 7.25 -19.50 8.38
CA LEU A 203 8.40 -19.09 7.57
C LEU A 203 9.67 -18.97 8.40
N ASP A 204 9.57 -18.47 9.63
CA ASP A 204 10.71 -18.24 10.51
C ASP A 204 10.29 -18.23 11.98
N ASP A 205 11.25 -18.46 12.87
CA ASP A 205 11.06 -18.25 14.30
C ASP A 205 12.38 -17.90 14.99
N LYS A 206 12.29 -17.11 16.06
CA LYS A 206 13.48 -16.65 16.78
C LYS A 206 13.17 -16.38 18.23
N VAL A 207 14.11 -16.73 19.10
CA VAL A 207 14.13 -16.22 20.47
C VAL A 207 14.84 -14.87 20.45
N ILE A 208 14.12 -13.83 20.83
CA ILE A 208 14.65 -12.46 20.98
C ILE A 208 14.78 -12.12 22.46
N LYS A 209 15.80 -11.34 22.80
CA LYS A 209 15.97 -10.76 24.13
C LYS A 209 15.30 -9.39 24.19
N ASP A 210 15.06 -8.91 25.41
CA ASP A 210 14.66 -7.53 25.63
C ASP A 210 15.58 -6.55 24.87
N SER A 211 14.98 -5.55 24.22
CA SER A 211 15.63 -4.58 23.35
C SER A 211 16.26 -5.10 22.05
N GLU A 212 16.12 -6.39 21.70
CA GLU A 212 16.55 -6.90 20.38
C GLU A 212 15.49 -6.69 19.30
N VAL A 213 15.94 -6.42 18.07
CA VAL A 213 15.09 -6.32 16.89
C VAL A 213 14.99 -7.69 16.20
N PHE A 214 13.76 -8.14 15.95
CA PHE A 214 13.51 -9.26 15.05
C PHE A 214 13.57 -8.78 13.61
N THR A 215 14.49 -9.30 12.81
CA THR A 215 14.56 -9.03 11.37
C THR A 215 14.59 -10.33 10.58
N LYS A 216 13.84 -10.37 9.48
CA LYS A 216 13.90 -11.42 8.46
C LYS A 216 13.77 -10.80 7.07
N CYS A 217 14.74 -11.05 6.20
CA CYS A 217 14.62 -10.85 4.76
C CYS A 217 14.31 -12.20 4.11
N LEU A 218 13.36 -12.24 3.17
CA LEU A 218 12.99 -13.42 2.39
C LEU A 218 13.31 -13.22 0.91
#